data_AF-A0A9X3BY77-F1
#
_entry.id   AF-A0A9X3BY77-F1
#
_cell.length_a   1.000
_cell.length_b   1.000
_cell.length_c   1.000
_cell.angle_alpha   90.00
_cell.angle_beta   90.00
_cell.angle_gamma   90.00
#
_symmetry.space_group_name_H-M   'P 1'
#
loop_
_entity.id
_entity.type
_entity.pdbx_description
1 polymer ?
#
loop_
_entity_poly.entity_id
_entity_poly.type
_entity_poly.pdbx_seq_one_letter_code
_entity_poly.pdbx_strand_id
1 'polypeptide(L)'
;MDKKLKQFFVKSIVVLLLIHLGYFIYGYYKFEGIGNIDIYTEFYRFKFYDDVSISHFFISGLFLLFFLIFLLKNHSKQNYSFGNLLKIGGVLLLISFLSFSFFLSYSFGMNAKLKTELSETKFNKDKTLLNVLNPFLYNYTSYSSDKLFNPVNILYPKPYPVIEVVDSTVISGHYYSVEYKYYSIDTLKMLTTDLNKISAATSTFLDSIGFGKKELFERIIKKNIIKDSTQIIYKGRQVDPSYDEDICIFVENKSLYKPVKGIPVEKQQFDAAVKRYKLIYKYKKQDSLLSNFKKLDTLLRKYKIETHIIPKDLVKDVYYYKDHINELSGINNNLDRKALGEKFTTLERLFYEPKYLHPSIIAIFFGVVVGAWMLGFLIYILVNYKRRTT
;
A
#
# COMPACT_ATOMS: atom_id res chain seq x y z
N MET A 1 27.49 12.95 -43.81
CA MET A 1 28.58 12.42 -42.97
C MET A 1 29.24 11.27 -43.69
N ASP A 2 30.57 11.28 -43.76
CA ASP A 2 31.38 10.22 -44.35
C ASP A 2 31.22 8.89 -43.58
N LYS A 3 31.40 7.75 -44.28
CA LYS A 3 31.29 6.39 -43.76
C LYS A 3 32.26 6.14 -42.61
N LYS A 4 33.50 6.65 -42.71
CA LYS A 4 34.52 6.49 -41.66
C LYS A 4 34.12 7.19 -40.37
N LEU A 5 33.59 8.42 -40.45
CA LEU A 5 33.11 9.16 -39.28
C LEU A 5 31.89 8.48 -38.64
N LYS A 6 30.94 7.99 -39.45
CA LYS A 6 29.80 7.20 -38.93
C LYS A 6 30.28 5.97 -38.16
N GLN A 7 31.22 5.21 -38.72
CA GLN A 7 31.80 4.04 -38.05
C GLN A 7 32.51 4.39 -36.74
N PHE A 8 33.24 5.52 -36.71
CA PHE A 8 33.86 6.02 -35.48
C PHE A 8 32.81 6.26 -34.38
N PHE A 9 31.74 7.00 -34.68
CA PHE A 9 30.69 7.25 -33.69
C PHE A 9 29.98 5.98 -33.23
N VAL A 10 29.68 5.04 -34.15
CA VAL A 10 29.08 3.75 -33.79
C VAL A 10 30.00 3.00 -32.83
N LYS A 11 31.31 2.94 -33.11
CA LYS A 11 32.28 2.30 -32.19
C LYS A 11 32.31 2.97 -30.83
N SER A 12 32.31 4.31 -30.78
CA SER A 12 32.27 5.05 -29.51
C SER A 12 31.01 4.77 -28.70
N ILE A 13 29.84 4.71 -29.34
CA ILE A 13 28.57 4.36 -28.70
C ILE A 13 28.62 2.92 -28.17
N VAL A 14 29.16 1.97 -28.95
CA VAL A 14 29.31 0.57 -28.50
C VAL A 14 30.18 0.49 -27.24
N VAL A 15 31.31 1.20 -27.20
CA VAL A 15 32.17 1.26 -26.01
C VAL A 15 31.40 1.81 -24.81
N LEU A 16 30.65 2.92 -24.99
CA LEU A 16 29.83 3.49 -23.92
C LEU A 16 28.77 2.50 -23.43
N LEU A 17 28.10 1.78 -24.33
CA LEU A 17 27.10 0.78 -23.97
C LEU A 17 27.70 -0.38 -23.15
N LEU A 18 28.94 -0.80 -23.45
CA LEU A 18 29.64 -1.80 -22.65
C LEU A 18 29.96 -1.28 -21.25
N ILE A 19 30.34 -0.01 -21.11
CA ILE A 19 30.55 0.64 -19.81
C ILE A 19 29.22 0.69 -19.03
N HIS A 20 28.13 1.15 -19.67
CA HIS A 20 26.80 1.14 -19.07
C HIS A 20 26.38 -0.26 -18.60
N LEU A 21 26.67 -1.29 -19.39
CA LEU A 21 26.41 -2.69 -19.00
C LEU A 21 27.23 -3.08 -17.77
N GLY A 22 28.52 -2.71 -17.70
CA GLY A 22 29.36 -2.93 -16.52
C GLY A 22 28.75 -2.30 -15.25
N TYR A 23 28.31 -1.04 -15.34
CA TYR A 23 27.65 -0.36 -14.21
C TYR A 23 26.30 -0.99 -13.84
N PHE A 24 25.53 -1.42 -14.83
CA PHE A 24 24.29 -2.15 -14.60
C PHE A 24 24.55 -3.46 -13.84
N ILE A 25 25.52 -4.25 -14.28
CA ILE A 25 25.92 -5.50 -13.64
C ILE A 25 26.41 -5.21 -12.21
N TYR A 26 27.25 -4.20 -12.03
CA TYR A 26 27.74 -3.80 -10.72
C TYR A 26 26.59 -3.43 -9.77
N GLY A 27 25.64 -2.60 -10.21
CA GLY A 27 24.45 -2.25 -9.42
C GLY A 27 23.55 -3.44 -9.12
N TYR A 28 23.41 -4.37 -10.06
CA TYR A 28 22.66 -5.60 -9.87
C TYR A 28 23.23 -6.48 -8.75
N TYR A 29 24.56 -6.62 -8.68
CA TYR A 29 25.23 -7.41 -7.65
C TYR A 29 25.46 -6.67 -6.33
N LYS A 30 25.49 -5.33 -6.35
CA LYS A 30 25.66 -4.52 -5.14
C LYS A 30 24.38 -4.40 -4.31
N PHE A 31 23.22 -4.71 -4.88
CA PHE A 31 21.96 -4.74 -4.16
C PHE A 31 21.97 -5.82 -3.07
N GLU A 32 21.91 -5.40 -1.81
CA GLU A 32 22.09 -6.28 -0.64
C GLU A 32 20.81 -7.03 -0.22
N GLY A 33 19.77 -6.98 -1.03
CA GLY A 33 18.52 -7.70 -0.82
C GLY A 33 17.40 -6.84 -0.21
N ILE A 34 16.15 -7.28 -0.40
CA ILE A 34 14.95 -6.57 0.09
C ILE A 34 14.90 -6.36 1.60
N GLY A 35 15.58 -7.23 2.36
CA GLY A 35 15.67 -7.13 3.82
C GLY A 35 16.44 -5.90 4.28
N ASN A 36 17.40 -5.40 3.49
CA ASN A 36 18.24 -4.24 3.83
C ASN A 36 17.67 -2.92 3.30
N ILE A 37 16.50 -2.93 2.66
CA ILE A 37 15.84 -1.68 2.24
C ILE A 37 15.32 -0.93 3.45
N ASP A 38 15.52 0.37 3.49
CA ASP A 38 15.10 1.28 4.55
C ASP A 38 14.71 2.65 3.96
N ILE A 39 14.42 3.63 4.80
CA ILE A 39 14.07 4.99 4.35
C ILE A 39 15.21 5.70 3.60
N TYR A 40 16.46 5.29 3.83
CA TYR A 40 17.66 5.90 3.23
C TYR A 40 18.10 5.20 1.95
N THR A 41 17.55 4.05 1.60
CA THR A 41 17.95 3.28 0.42
C THR A 41 17.88 4.10 -0.87
N GLU A 42 16.85 4.93 -1.01
CA GLU A 42 16.73 5.86 -2.14
C GLU A 42 17.85 6.91 -2.11
N PHE A 43 18.16 7.46 -0.93
CA PHE A 43 19.27 8.39 -0.75
C PHE A 43 20.62 7.73 -1.05
N TYR A 44 20.90 6.51 -0.58
CA TYR A 44 22.18 5.81 -0.81
C TYR A 44 22.41 5.43 -2.28
N ARG A 45 21.34 5.22 -3.07
CA ARG A 45 21.46 5.14 -4.54
C ARG A 45 22.06 6.42 -5.13
N PHE A 46 21.71 7.57 -4.56
CA PHE A 46 22.25 8.87 -4.93
C PHE A 46 23.54 9.24 -4.17
N LYS A 47 23.80 8.67 -3.00
CA LYS A 47 25.08 8.86 -2.31
C LYS A 47 26.21 8.13 -3.04
N PHE A 48 25.94 7.00 -3.69
CA PHE A 48 26.89 6.43 -4.66
C PHE A 48 27.25 7.44 -5.76
N TYR A 49 26.29 8.29 -6.15
CA TYR A 49 26.60 9.41 -7.05
C TYR A 49 27.55 10.40 -6.39
N ASP A 50 27.40 10.74 -5.11
CA ASP A 50 28.29 11.68 -4.40
C ASP A 50 29.70 11.10 -4.13
N ASP A 51 29.77 9.90 -3.54
CA ASP A 51 31.03 9.26 -3.15
C ASP A 51 31.85 8.77 -4.37
N VAL A 52 31.19 8.40 -5.46
CA VAL A 52 31.85 8.00 -6.71
C VAL A 52 31.80 9.11 -7.77
N SER A 53 31.25 10.30 -7.44
CA SER A 53 31.13 11.45 -8.37
C SER A 53 32.46 11.85 -8.95
N ILE A 54 33.49 11.92 -8.09
CA ILE A 54 34.81 12.43 -8.45
C ILE A 54 35.45 11.47 -9.45
N SER A 55 35.56 10.19 -9.11
CA SER A 55 36.13 9.17 -9.99
C SER A 55 35.34 9.01 -11.30
N HIS A 56 34.00 9.09 -11.25
CA HIS A 56 33.19 9.07 -12.48
C HIS A 56 33.42 10.29 -13.35
N PHE A 57 33.43 11.48 -12.76
CA PHE A 57 33.68 12.71 -13.49
C PHE A 57 35.05 12.66 -14.19
N PHE A 58 36.07 12.12 -13.51
CA PHE A 58 37.39 11.89 -14.12
C PHE A 58 37.34 10.86 -15.24
N ILE A 59 36.68 9.71 -15.07
CA ILE A 59 36.60 8.66 -16.10
C ILE A 59 35.83 9.16 -17.33
N SER A 60 34.66 9.77 -17.12
CA SER A 60 33.83 10.34 -18.18
C SER A 60 34.53 11.51 -18.89
N GLY A 61 35.21 12.38 -18.13
CA GLY A 61 36.01 13.48 -18.66
C GLY A 61 37.20 12.99 -19.49
N LEU A 62 37.94 11.99 -19.00
CA LEU A 62 39.04 11.36 -19.74
C LEU A 62 38.55 10.69 -21.02
N PHE A 63 37.44 9.95 -20.96
CA PHE A 63 36.84 9.34 -22.14
C PHE A 63 36.49 10.40 -23.18
N LEU A 64 35.81 11.48 -22.78
CA LEU A 64 35.43 12.57 -23.68
C LEU A 64 36.65 13.29 -24.25
N LEU A 65 37.71 13.46 -23.46
CA LEU A 65 38.98 14.05 -23.91
C LEU A 65 39.63 13.18 -24.99
N PHE A 66 39.83 11.89 -24.74
CA PHE A 66 40.42 10.98 -25.74
C PHE A 66 39.54 10.89 -26.98
N PHE A 67 38.23 10.76 -26.80
CA PHE A 67 37.26 10.77 -27.88
C PHE A 67 37.40 12.03 -28.75
N LEU A 68 37.50 13.21 -28.13
CA LEU A 68 37.70 14.49 -28.84
C LEU A 68 39.04 14.50 -29.58
N ILE A 69 40.13 14.05 -28.96
CA ILE A 69 41.45 13.97 -29.61
C ILE A 69 41.38 13.08 -30.87
N PHE A 70 40.79 11.90 -30.79
CA PHE A 70 40.66 11.00 -31.94
C PHE A 70 39.73 11.56 -33.02
N LEU A 71 38.62 12.19 -32.62
CA LEU A 71 37.69 12.86 -33.52
C LEU A 71 38.40 13.98 -34.31
N LEU A 72 39.15 14.84 -33.61
CA LEU A 72 39.90 15.93 -34.23
C LEU A 72 41.03 15.41 -35.10
N LYS A 73 41.81 14.42 -34.65
CA LYS A 73 42.96 13.90 -35.40
C LYS A 73 42.53 13.25 -36.72
N ASN A 74 41.46 12.45 -36.71
CA ASN A 74 41.12 11.57 -37.82
C ASN A 74 39.94 12.07 -38.67
N HIS A 75 39.12 12.99 -38.14
CA HIS A 75 37.87 13.40 -38.77
C HIS A 75 37.62 14.92 -38.78
N SER A 76 38.67 15.72 -38.59
CA SER A 76 38.69 17.13 -38.99
C SER A 76 39.30 17.25 -40.40
N LYS A 77 39.01 18.36 -41.12
CA LYS A 77 39.34 18.66 -42.53
C LYS A 77 38.27 18.29 -43.57
N GLN A 78 37.01 18.07 -43.16
CA GLN A 78 35.94 17.77 -44.12
C GLN A 78 34.97 18.95 -44.30
N ASN A 79 34.54 19.16 -45.55
CA ASN A 79 33.52 20.14 -45.94
C ASN A 79 32.12 19.57 -45.66
N TYR A 80 31.69 19.66 -44.41
CA TYR A 80 30.33 19.30 -44.04
C TYR A 80 29.37 20.44 -44.36
N SER A 81 28.25 20.11 -44.99
CA SER A 81 27.09 21.01 -45.05
C SER A 81 26.54 21.27 -43.65
N PHE A 82 25.83 22.39 -43.47
CA PHE A 82 25.24 22.77 -42.18
C PHE A 82 24.38 21.65 -41.57
N GLY A 83 23.52 21.00 -42.38
CA GLY A 83 22.73 19.86 -41.93
C GLY A 83 23.57 18.65 -41.47
N ASN A 84 24.75 18.43 -42.05
CA ASN A 84 25.67 17.38 -41.58
C ASN A 84 26.39 17.79 -40.28
N LEU A 85 26.71 19.08 -40.10
CA LEU A 85 27.27 19.59 -38.84
C LEU A 85 26.28 19.45 -37.68
N LEU A 86 24.99 19.76 -37.91
CA LEU A 86 23.94 19.53 -36.90
C LEU A 86 23.82 18.05 -36.52
N LYS A 87 23.89 17.13 -37.50
CA LYS A 87 23.89 15.68 -37.22
C LYS A 87 25.08 15.27 -36.36
N ILE A 88 26.27 15.79 -36.66
CA ILE A 88 27.47 15.55 -35.84
C ILE A 88 27.26 16.10 -34.43
N GLY A 89 26.76 17.33 -34.29
CA GLY A 89 26.43 17.94 -33.01
C GLY A 89 25.43 17.13 -32.19
N GLY A 90 24.37 16.60 -32.81
CA GLY A 90 23.41 15.72 -32.14
C GLY A 90 24.02 14.41 -31.65
N VAL A 91 24.90 13.79 -32.44
CA VAL A 91 25.62 12.57 -32.01
C VAL A 91 26.60 12.87 -30.89
N LEU A 92 27.28 14.02 -30.92
CA LEU A 92 28.13 14.46 -29.83
C LEU A 92 27.34 14.68 -28.53
N LEU A 93 26.15 15.26 -28.62
CA LEU A 93 25.27 15.42 -27.46
C LEU A 93 24.90 14.07 -26.84
N LEU A 94 24.55 13.10 -27.68
CA LEU A 94 24.27 11.73 -27.22
C LEU A 94 25.48 11.09 -26.54
N ILE A 95 26.68 11.24 -27.12
CA ILE A 95 27.93 10.73 -26.54
C ILE A 95 28.23 11.40 -25.20
N SER A 96 28.07 12.72 -25.09
CA SER A 96 28.20 13.45 -23.82
C SER A 96 27.20 12.95 -22.78
N PHE A 97 25.92 12.82 -23.15
CA PHE A 97 24.88 12.32 -22.25
C PHE A 97 25.19 10.90 -21.74
N LEU A 98 25.53 9.97 -22.64
CA LEU A 98 25.90 8.60 -22.27
C LEU A 98 27.13 8.57 -21.36
N SER A 99 28.15 9.37 -21.67
CA SER A 99 29.38 9.45 -20.87
C SER A 99 29.11 9.87 -19.43
N PHE A 100 28.13 10.73 -19.16
CA PHE A 100 27.82 11.19 -17.79
C PHE A 100 26.70 10.40 -17.09
N SER A 101 26.00 9.50 -17.79
CA SER A 101 24.79 8.84 -17.26
C SER A 101 25.00 7.41 -16.75
N PHE A 102 26.24 6.96 -16.54
CA PHE A 102 26.53 5.60 -16.05
C PHE A 102 25.86 5.27 -14.69
N PHE A 103 25.69 6.27 -13.82
CA PHE A 103 24.98 6.09 -12.54
C PHE A 103 23.51 5.68 -12.73
N LEU A 104 22.87 6.10 -13.83
CA LEU A 104 21.51 5.64 -14.16
C LEU A 104 21.52 4.13 -14.39
N SER A 105 22.53 3.61 -15.10
CA SER A 105 22.70 2.17 -15.30
C SER A 105 22.92 1.41 -14.01
N TYR A 106 23.72 1.94 -13.09
CA TYR A 106 23.85 1.38 -11.74
C TYR A 106 22.49 1.29 -11.01
N SER A 107 21.73 2.38 -11.00
CA SER A 107 20.40 2.42 -10.38
C SER A 107 19.40 1.48 -11.07
N PHE A 108 19.47 1.35 -12.41
CA PHE A 108 18.70 0.36 -13.17
C PHE A 108 19.07 -1.07 -12.77
N GLY A 109 20.36 -1.36 -12.57
CA GLY A 109 20.85 -2.65 -12.09
C GLY A 109 20.26 -3.03 -10.73
N MET A 110 20.33 -2.11 -9.76
CA MET A 110 19.71 -2.29 -8.44
C MET A 110 18.19 -2.52 -8.54
N ASN A 111 17.51 -1.78 -9.42
CA ASN A 111 16.07 -1.93 -9.61
C ASN A 111 15.70 -3.26 -10.30
N ALA A 112 16.52 -3.72 -11.24
CA ALA A 112 16.35 -5.01 -11.89
C ALA A 112 16.52 -6.15 -10.87
N LYS A 113 17.52 -6.06 -9.99
CA LYS A 113 17.71 -7.04 -8.91
C LYS A 113 16.52 -7.05 -7.94
N LEU A 114 16.07 -5.88 -7.51
CA LEU A 114 14.87 -5.71 -6.66
C LEU A 114 13.65 -6.44 -7.26
N LYS A 115 13.36 -6.21 -8.55
CA LYS A 115 12.22 -6.85 -9.24
C LYS A 115 12.39 -8.36 -9.44
N THR A 116 13.63 -8.83 -9.49
CA THR A 116 13.94 -10.26 -9.57
C THR A 116 13.69 -10.96 -8.24
N GLU A 117 14.14 -10.37 -7.13
CA GLU A 117 13.93 -10.93 -5.78
C GLU A 117 12.47 -10.82 -5.33
N LEU A 118 11.82 -9.71 -5.68
CA LEU A 118 10.44 -9.42 -5.33
C LEU A 118 9.67 -9.06 -6.60
N SER A 119 9.06 -10.04 -7.25
CA SER A 119 8.17 -9.72 -8.38
C SER A 119 6.95 -8.94 -7.90
N GLU A 120 6.33 -8.15 -8.78
CA GLU A 120 5.12 -7.41 -8.46
C GLU A 120 4.00 -8.32 -7.93
N THR A 121 3.84 -9.51 -8.53
CA THR A 121 2.89 -10.52 -8.04
C THR A 121 3.18 -10.95 -6.61
N LYS A 122 4.45 -11.18 -6.25
CA LYS A 122 4.84 -11.54 -4.88
C LYS A 122 4.60 -10.36 -3.92
N PHE A 123 4.96 -9.15 -4.32
CA PHE A 123 4.73 -7.95 -3.52
C PHE A 123 3.24 -7.69 -3.26
N ASN A 124 2.40 -7.84 -4.29
CA ASN A 124 0.96 -7.69 -4.17
C ASN A 124 0.32 -8.79 -3.30
N LYS A 125 0.88 -10.02 -3.30
CA LYS A 125 0.48 -11.07 -2.37
C LYS A 125 0.81 -10.70 -0.93
N ASP A 126 2.00 -10.15 -0.69
CA ASP A 126 2.42 -9.67 0.63
C ASP A 126 1.52 -8.52 1.12
N LYS A 127 1.23 -7.53 0.26
CA LYS A 127 0.26 -6.45 0.54
C LYS A 127 -1.13 -6.99 0.85
N THR A 128 -1.60 -7.98 0.09
CA THR A 128 -2.91 -8.61 0.32
C THR A 128 -2.95 -9.30 1.67
N LEU A 129 -1.89 -10.01 2.06
CA LEU A 129 -1.78 -10.64 3.38
C LEU A 129 -1.84 -9.58 4.49
N LEU A 130 -1.06 -8.50 4.36
CA LEU A 130 -1.08 -7.39 5.32
C LEU A 130 -2.42 -6.68 5.38
N ASN A 131 -3.12 -6.49 4.26
CA ASN A 131 -4.46 -5.89 4.24
C ASN A 131 -5.50 -6.79 4.93
N VAL A 132 -5.42 -8.11 4.71
CA VAL A 132 -6.26 -9.08 5.42
C VAL A 132 -5.91 -9.08 6.90
N LEU A 133 -4.64 -9.01 7.29
CA LEU A 133 -4.23 -9.10 8.70
C LEU A 133 -4.06 -7.75 9.39
N ASN A 134 -4.39 -6.63 8.73
CA ASN A 134 -4.13 -5.26 9.22
C ASN A 134 -4.62 -5.04 10.67
N PRO A 135 -5.83 -5.46 11.06
CA PRO A 135 -6.28 -5.33 12.45
C PRO A 135 -5.37 -6.00 13.49
N PHE A 136 -4.69 -7.10 13.12
CA PHE A 136 -3.76 -7.81 14.01
C PHE A 136 -2.37 -7.16 14.07
N LEU A 137 -2.12 -6.04 13.37
CA LEU A 137 -0.82 -5.37 13.38
C LEU A 137 -0.74 -4.22 14.41
N TYR A 138 -1.83 -3.91 15.11
CA TYR A 138 -1.91 -2.84 16.09
C TYR A 138 -1.58 -3.37 17.48
N ASN A 139 -0.41 -3.00 18.01
CA ASN A 139 0.06 -3.42 19.34
C ASN A 139 -0.90 -2.95 20.44
N TYR A 140 -1.08 -3.77 21.48
CA TYR A 140 -1.79 -3.40 22.72
C TYR A 140 -3.14 -2.75 22.50
N THR A 141 -4.03 -3.47 21.83
CA THR A 141 -5.42 -3.09 21.75
C THR A 141 -6.14 -3.45 23.04
N SER A 142 -6.34 -2.48 23.93
CA SER A 142 -7.16 -2.60 25.15
C SER A 142 -8.66 -2.58 24.82
N TYR A 143 -9.07 -3.28 23.75
CA TYR A 143 -10.45 -3.33 23.32
C TYR A 143 -11.12 -4.55 23.97
N SER A 144 -12.33 -4.37 24.47
CA SER A 144 -13.17 -5.49 24.90
C SER A 144 -13.51 -6.38 23.69
N SER A 145 -13.73 -7.67 23.94
CA SER A 145 -14.08 -8.62 22.89
C SER A 145 -15.31 -8.22 22.08
N ASP A 146 -16.31 -7.62 22.71
CA ASP A 146 -17.50 -7.09 22.04
C ASP A 146 -17.16 -6.02 20.99
N LYS A 147 -16.07 -5.27 21.20
CA LYS A 147 -15.55 -4.29 20.23
C LYS A 147 -14.73 -4.97 19.13
N LEU A 148 -14.06 -6.08 19.44
CA LEU A 148 -13.15 -6.73 18.51
C LEU A 148 -13.82 -7.77 17.60
N PHE A 149 -14.80 -8.52 18.08
CA PHE A 149 -15.28 -9.75 17.42
C PHE A 149 -16.81 -9.90 17.37
N ASN A 150 -17.59 -8.82 17.31
CA ASN A 150 -19.05 -8.88 17.28
C ASN A 150 -19.65 -8.87 15.84
N PRO A 151 -19.97 -10.04 15.24
CA PRO A 151 -20.60 -10.16 13.91
C PRO A 151 -22.01 -9.55 13.83
N VAL A 152 -22.70 -9.41 14.96
CA VAL A 152 -24.04 -8.81 15.00
C VAL A 152 -23.94 -7.31 14.74
N ASN A 153 -22.96 -6.61 15.34
CA ASN A 153 -22.70 -5.19 15.07
C ASN A 153 -22.31 -4.89 13.60
N ILE A 154 -21.85 -5.89 12.83
CA ILE A 154 -21.44 -5.75 11.42
C ILE A 154 -22.61 -5.94 10.44
N LEU A 155 -23.54 -6.83 10.77
CA LEU A 155 -24.77 -7.01 9.98
C LEU A 155 -25.77 -5.88 10.22
N TYR A 156 -25.56 -5.14 11.30
CA TYR A 156 -26.46 -4.15 11.86
C TYR A 156 -25.67 -2.89 12.31
N PRO A 157 -25.09 -2.12 11.36
CA PRO A 157 -24.29 -0.94 11.69
C PRO A 157 -25.19 0.21 12.17
N LYS A 158 -24.81 0.83 13.30
CA LYS A 158 -25.46 2.00 13.89
C LYS A 158 -25.16 3.31 13.12
N PRO A 159 -25.97 4.39 13.25
CA PRO A 159 -27.00 4.63 14.27
C PRO A 159 -28.36 4.01 13.95
N TYR A 160 -28.91 3.26 14.90
CA TYR A 160 -30.31 2.86 14.88
C TYR A 160 -31.21 4.03 15.30
N PRO A 161 -32.40 4.20 14.70
CA PRO A 161 -33.46 4.96 15.35
C PRO A 161 -33.79 4.26 16.68
N VAL A 162 -33.46 4.88 17.80
CA VAL A 162 -33.73 4.38 19.15
C VAL A 162 -34.86 5.17 19.79
N ILE A 163 -35.59 4.54 20.70
CA ILE A 163 -36.56 5.21 21.58
C ILE A 163 -36.16 5.02 23.04
N GLU A 164 -36.05 6.13 23.76
CA GLU A 164 -35.75 6.18 25.19
C GLU A 164 -37.03 5.86 25.99
N VAL A 165 -36.89 5.01 27.01
CA VAL A 165 -37.92 4.68 27.98
C VAL A 165 -37.33 4.93 29.35
N VAL A 166 -37.99 5.80 30.10
CA VAL A 166 -37.58 6.19 31.44
C VAL A 166 -38.45 5.43 32.43
N ASP A 167 -37.86 4.44 33.10
CA ASP A 167 -38.52 3.76 34.23
C ASP A 167 -38.06 4.45 35.51
N SER A 168 -39.00 4.92 36.33
CA SER A 168 -38.70 5.39 37.68
C SER A 168 -39.15 4.36 38.71
N THR A 169 -38.22 3.85 39.51
CA THR A 169 -38.53 2.96 40.64
C THR A 169 -38.34 3.69 41.96
N VAL A 170 -39.35 3.60 42.84
CA VAL A 170 -39.30 4.21 44.17
C VAL A 170 -38.49 3.30 45.09
N ILE A 171 -37.32 3.76 45.53
CA ILE A 171 -36.41 2.95 46.36
C ILE A 171 -36.78 3.07 47.86
N SER A 172 -37.16 4.26 48.34
CA SER A 172 -37.74 4.53 49.67
C SER A 172 -37.94 6.05 49.86
N GLY A 173 -39.10 6.49 50.38
CA GLY A 173 -39.42 7.91 50.58
C GLY A 173 -39.64 8.70 49.27
N HIS A 174 -39.34 10.02 49.27
CA HIS A 174 -39.45 10.91 48.09
C HIS A 174 -38.29 10.80 47.08
N TYR A 175 -37.46 9.75 47.16
CA TYR A 175 -36.33 9.55 46.26
C TYR A 175 -36.68 8.54 45.15
N TYR A 176 -36.58 9.00 43.90
CA TYR A 176 -36.77 8.18 42.70
C TYR A 176 -35.42 7.80 42.11
N SER A 177 -35.24 6.53 41.75
CA SER A 177 -34.17 6.14 40.82
C SER A 177 -34.74 6.16 39.42
N VAL A 178 -34.08 6.89 38.53
CA VAL A 178 -34.47 7.03 37.13
C VAL A 178 -33.52 6.16 36.32
N GLU A 179 -34.03 5.09 35.74
CA GLU A 179 -33.28 4.18 34.89
C GLU A 179 -33.67 4.44 33.42
N TYR A 180 -32.70 4.84 32.62
CA TYR A 180 -32.87 5.09 31.19
C TYR A 180 -32.63 3.79 30.42
N LYS A 181 -33.65 3.29 29.73
CA LYS A 181 -33.56 2.12 28.85
C LYS A 181 -33.83 2.56 27.42
N TYR A 182 -32.94 2.26 26.50
CA TYR A 182 -33.15 2.56 25.07
C TYR A 182 -33.53 1.28 24.33
N TYR A 183 -34.43 1.37 23.36
CA TYR A 183 -34.85 0.23 22.54
C TYR A 183 -34.68 0.53 21.04
N SER A 184 -34.33 -0.47 20.24
CA SER A 184 -34.31 -0.34 18.77
C SER A 184 -35.71 -0.07 18.21
N ILE A 185 -35.82 0.68 17.13
CA ILE A 185 -37.08 0.80 16.36
C ILE A 185 -37.00 -0.19 15.20
N ASP A 186 -37.77 -1.26 15.29
CA ASP A 186 -37.83 -2.31 14.27
C ASP A 186 -39.14 -2.25 13.48
N THR A 187 -39.11 -2.75 12.25
CA THR A 187 -40.27 -2.77 11.34
C THR A 187 -40.56 -4.18 10.87
N LEU A 188 -41.79 -4.64 11.09
CA LEU A 188 -42.29 -5.94 10.66
C LEU A 188 -43.38 -5.73 9.59
N LYS A 189 -43.21 -6.31 8.40
CA LYS A 189 -44.23 -6.29 7.35
C LYS A 189 -44.77 -7.70 7.15
N MET A 190 -46.09 -7.85 7.25
CA MET A 190 -46.76 -9.14 7.06
C MET A 190 -48.12 -8.94 6.40
N LEU A 191 -48.74 -10.03 5.92
CA LEU A 191 -50.12 -9.96 5.43
C LEU A 191 -51.07 -9.59 6.58
N THR A 192 -52.00 -8.69 6.31
CA THR A 192 -52.99 -8.23 7.31
C THR A 192 -53.82 -9.41 7.84
N THR A 193 -54.11 -10.38 6.99
CA THR A 193 -54.79 -11.64 7.35
C THR A 193 -54.00 -12.45 8.37
N ASP A 194 -52.67 -12.48 8.27
CA ASP A 194 -51.83 -13.25 9.19
C ASP A 194 -51.63 -12.51 10.51
N LEU A 195 -51.55 -11.18 10.49
CA LEU A 195 -51.61 -10.37 11.72
C LEU A 195 -52.92 -10.59 12.49
N ASN A 196 -54.04 -10.70 11.78
CA ASN A 196 -55.34 -10.98 12.37
C ASN A 196 -55.45 -12.42 12.92
N LYS A 197 -54.67 -13.36 12.39
CA LYS A 197 -54.55 -14.72 12.97
C LYS A 197 -53.68 -14.71 14.25
N ILE A 198 -52.64 -13.88 14.30
CA ILE A 198 -51.80 -13.67 15.49
C ILE A 198 -52.62 -13.11 16.66
N SER A 199 -53.59 -12.21 16.40
CA SER A 199 -54.51 -11.73 17.44
C SER A 199 -55.51 -12.79 17.90
N ALA A 200 -55.81 -13.81 17.09
CA ALA A 200 -56.86 -14.81 17.32
C ALA A 200 -56.40 -16.19 17.87
N ALA A 201 -55.15 -16.33 18.33
CA ALA A 201 -54.68 -17.40 19.22
C ALA A 201 -54.03 -18.69 18.66
N THR A 202 -53.43 -18.71 17.46
CA THR A 202 -52.51 -19.81 17.08
C THR A 202 -51.58 -19.41 15.94
N SER A 203 -50.34 -19.01 16.26
CA SER A 203 -49.32 -18.83 15.21
C SER A 203 -47.91 -19.15 15.72
N THR A 204 -47.28 -20.15 15.12
CA THR A 204 -45.86 -20.53 15.24
C THR A 204 -44.88 -19.45 14.77
N PHE A 205 -45.37 -18.37 14.17
CA PHE A 205 -44.57 -17.24 13.69
C PHE A 205 -43.98 -16.41 14.85
N LEU A 206 -44.70 -16.26 15.97
CA LEU A 206 -44.21 -15.49 17.13
C LEU A 206 -42.98 -16.14 17.78
N ASP A 207 -42.92 -17.47 17.76
CA ASP A 207 -41.78 -18.24 18.28
C ASP A 207 -40.49 -17.98 17.47
N SER A 208 -40.63 -17.68 16.17
CA SER A 208 -39.48 -17.39 15.30
C SER A 208 -38.86 -16.01 15.52
N ILE A 209 -39.63 -15.06 16.09
CA ILE A 209 -39.17 -13.69 16.41
C ILE A 209 -38.87 -13.49 17.89
N GLY A 210 -39.11 -14.51 18.73
CA GLY A 210 -38.72 -14.53 20.15
C GLY A 210 -39.53 -13.61 21.07
N PHE A 211 -40.74 -13.20 20.68
CA PHE A 211 -41.62 -12.34 21.47
C PHE A 211 -42.91 -13.06 21.88
N GLY A 212 -43.33 -12.87 23.14
CA GLY A 212 -44.67 -13.26 23.57
C GLY A 212 -45.76 -12.37 22.92
N LYS A 213 -46.95 -12.92 22.66
CA LYS A 213 -48.08 -12.18 22.06
C LYS A 213 -48.35 -10.84 22.77
N LYS A 214 -48.41 -10.86 24.10
CA LYS A 214 -48.69 -9.69 24.95
C LYS A 214 -47.56 -8.65 24.84
N GLU A 215 -46.32 -9.10 24.89
CA GLU A 215 -45.11 -8.28 24.80
C GLU A 215 -44.99 -7.58 23.44
N LEU A 216 -45.33 -8.25 22.34
CA LEU A 216 -45.31 -7.63 21.00
C LEU A 216 -46.32 -6.48 20.91
N PHE A 217 -47.56 -6.67 21.40
CA PHE A 217 -48.60 -5.64 21.34
C PHE A 217 -48.29 -4.42 22.22
N GLU A 218 -47.70 -4.63 23.40
CA GLU A 218 -47.25 -3.55 24.31
C GLU A 218 -46.10 -2.72 23.72
N ARG A 219 -45.32 -3.31 22.80
CA ARG A 219 -44.17 -2.68 22.15
C ARG A 219 -44.50 -1.98 20.84
N ILE A 220 -45.73 -2.04 20.33
CA ILE A 220 -46.08 -1.40 19.05
C ILE A 220 -46.07 0.12 19.17
N ILE A 221 -45.31 0.77 18.29
CA ILE A 221 -45.23 2.21 18.17
C ILE A 221 -46.25 2.71 17.14
N LYS A 222 -46.33 2.03 15.98
CA LYS A 222 -47.22 2.44 14.87
C LYS A 222 -47.62 1.26 14.00
N LYS A 223 -48.84 1.30 13.44
CA LYS A 223 -49.30 0.35 12.42
C LYS A 223 -49.74 1.11 11.17
N ASN A 224 -49.23 0.71 10.00
CA ASN A 224 -49.65 1.23 8.71
C ASN A 224 -50.23 0.08 7.88
N ILE A 225 -51.44 0.24 7.38
CA ILE A 225 -52.06 -0.73 6.47
C ILE A 225 -51.75 -0.30 5.05
N ILE A 226 -51.12 -1.18 4.28
CA ILE A 226 -50.75 -0.97 2.88
C ILE A 226 -51.35 -2.13 2.07
N LYS A 227 -52.51 -1.87 1.46
CA LYS A 227 -53.32 -2.90 0.76
C LYS A 227 -53.53 -4.12 1.68
N ASP A 228 -53.13 -5.30 1.24
CA ASP A 228 -53.31 -6.56 1.97
C ASP A 228 -52.18 -6.84 2.99
N SER A 229 -51.27 -5.89 3.19
CA SER A 229 -50.16 -6.00 4.13
C SER A 229 -50.25 -4.96 5.24
N THR A 230 -49.92 -5.37 6.47
CA THR A 230 -49.76 -4.47 7.60
C THR A 230 -48.28 -4.34 7.93
N GLN A 231 -47.81 -3.10 7.99
CA GLN A 231 -46.50 -2.74 8.52
C GLN A 231 -46.65 -2.34 9.98
N ILE A 232 -45.90 -2.97 10.87
CA ILE A 232 -45.84 -2.68 12.30
C ILE A 232 -44.46 -2.12 12.61
N ILE A 233 -44.41 -0.94 13.22
CA ILE A 233 -43.22 -0.33 13.78
C ILE A 233 -43.29 -0.57 15.29
N TYR A 234 -42.27 -1.16 15.91
CA TYR A 234 -42.30 -1.56 17.32
C TYR A 234 -40.95 -1.35 18.02
N LYS A 235 -40.99 -1.25 19.36
CA LYS A 235 -39.82 -1.27 20.24
C LYS A 235 -39.22 -2.67 20.20
N GLY A 236 -38.06 -2.80 19.58
CA GLY A 236 -37.32 -4.04 19.46
C GLY A 236 -36.59 -4.42 20.74
N ARG A 237 -35.31 -4.73 20.62
CA ARG A 237 -34.47 -5.13 21.76
C ARG A 237 -33.94 -3.90 22.49
N GLN A 238 -33.64 -4.04 23.77
CA GLN A 238 -32.93 -3.00 24.52
C GLN A 238 -31.53 -2.83 23.92
N VAL A 239 -31.13 -1.58 23.72
CA VAL A 239 -29.84 -1.17 23.16
C VAL A 239 -29.29 -0.03 24.02
N ASP A 240 -28.00 0.27 23.90
CA ASP A 240 -27.40 1.44 24.56
C ASP A 240 -26.84 2.37 23.45
N PRO A 241 -27.28 3.64 23.37
CA PRO A 241 -26.86 4.60 22.36
C PRO A 241 -25.39 5.02 22.47
N SER A 242 -24.75 4.84 23.64
CA SER A 242 -23.34 5.23 23.84
C SER A 242 -22.34 4.38 23.03
N TYR A 243 -22.79 3.27 22.43
CA TYR A 243 -21.96 2.38 21.59
C TYR A 243 -21.82 2.79 20.11
N ASP A 244 -22.16 4.03 19.70
CA ASP A 244 -22.15 4.44 18.29
C ASP A 244 -20.77 4.87 17.75
N GLU A 245 -19.81 5.22 18.60
CA GLU A 245 -18.52 5.76 18.14
C GLU A 245 -17.50 4.69 17.68
N ASP A 246 -17.67 3.41 18.03
CA ASP A 246 -16.65 2.37 17.83
C ASP A 246 -17.20 1.04 17.26
N ILE A 247 -17.41 1.01 15.93
CA ILE A 247 -17.77 -0.19 15.17
C ILE A 247 -16.62 -1.23 15.16
N CYS A 248 -16.97 -2.51 15.05
CA CYS A 248 -16.05 -3.67 15.07
C CYS A 248 -14.80 -3.50 14.17
N ILE A 249 -13.65 -3.23 14.80
CA ILE A 249 -12.38 -2.92 14.13
C ILE A 249 -11.87 -4.09 13.28
N PHE A 250 -12.20 -5.36 13.59
CA PHE A 250 -11.67 -6.51 12.83
C PHE A 250 -12.39 -6.80 11.52
N VAL A 251 -13.68 -6.52 11.39
CA VAL A 251 -14.43 -6.90 10.19
C VAL A 251 -14.66 -5.71 9.28
N GLU A 252 -14.96 -4.54 9.84
CA GLU A 252 -15.19 -3.31 9.08
C GLU A 252 -13.94 -2.45 8.85
N ASN A 253 -12.72 -2.92 9.15
CA ASN A 253 -11.53 -2.10 8.91
C ASN A 253 -11.47 -1.61 7.45
N LYS A 254 -11.90 -0.36 7.23
CA LYS A 254 -11.83 0.37 5.96
C LYS A 254 -10.39 0.78 5.67
N SER A 255 -9.50 0.76 6.66
CA SER A 255 -8.08 0.98 6.42
C SER A 255 -7.43 -0.29 5.86
N LEU A 256 -6.89 -0.15 4.65
CA LEU A 256 -5.92 -1.09 4.11
C LEU A 256 -4.55 -0.72 4.67
N TYR A 257 -3.70 -1.72 4.92
CA TYR A 257 -2.33 -1.45 5.31
C TYR A 257 -1.57 -0.74 4.18
N LYS A 258 -1.61 -1.33 2.97
CA LYS A 258 -1.16 -0.72 1.70
C LYS A 258 -1.98 -1.25 0.52
N PRO A 259 -2.61 -0.39 -0.28
CA PRO A 259 -3.42 -0.83 -1.41
C PRO A 259 -2.57 -1.49 -2.50
N VAL A 260 -3.11 -2.51 -3.15
CA VAL A 260 -2.59 -3.07 -4.40
C VAL A 260 -2.95 -2.13 -5.54
N LYS A 261 -1.96 -1.73 -6.36
CA LYS A 261 -2.21 -0.86 -7.53
C LYS A 261 -3.06 -1.61 -8.56
N GLY A 262 -3.97 -0.89 -9.23
CA GLY A 262 -4.84 -1.44 -10.28
C GLY A 262 -6.11 -2.15 -9.79
N ILE A 263 -6.36 -2.22 -8.48
CA ILE A 263 -7.61 -2.73 -7.91
C ILE A 263 -8.29 -1.59 -7.13
N PRO A 264 -9.60 -1.35 -7.32
CA PRO A 264 -10.33 -0.35 -6.53
C PRO A 264 -10.17 -0.57 -5.03
N VAL A 265 -9.98 0.51 -4.27
CA VAL A 265 -9.71 0.46 -2.83
C VAL A 265 -10.89 -0.19 -2.09
N GLU A 266 -12.11 0.14 -2.48
CA GLU A 266 -13.36 -0.35 -1.91
C GLU A 266 -13.49 -1.87 -2.11
N LYS A 267 -13.11 -2.35 -3.29
CA LYS A 267 -13.09 -3.79 -3.60
C LYS A 267 -12.07 -4.52 -2.73
N GLN A 268 -10.88 -3.95 -2.54
CA GLN A 268 -9.86 -4.55 -1.67
C GLN A 268 -10.29 -4.57 -0.20
N GLN A 269 -10.93 -3.51 0.28
CA GLN A 269 -11.49 -3.44 1.63
C GLN A 269 -12.52 -4.54 1.85
N PHE A 270 -13.47 -4.69 0.91
CA PHE A 270 -14.49 -5.74 0.95
C PHE A 270 -13.86 -7.13 0.92
N ASP A 271 -12.96 -7.40 -0.03
CA ASP A 271 -12.31 -8.70 -0.16
C ASP A 271 -11.49 -9.06 1.08
N ALA A 272 -10.81 -8.07 1.68
CA ALA A 272 -10.07 -8.24 2.92
C ALA A 272 -11.01 -8.57 4.09
N ALA A 273 -12.11 -7.83 4.24
CA ALA A 273 -13.13 -8.06 5.26
C ALA A 273 -13.75 -9.47 5.15
N VAL A 274 -14.14 -9.88 3.94
CA VAL A 274 -14.69 -11.22 3.69
C VAL A 274 -13.68 -12.31 4.04
N LYS A 275 -12.40 -12.13 3.68
CA LYS A 275 -11.35 -13.10 4.02
C LYS A 275 -11.13 -13.17 5.54
N ARG A 276 -11.05 -12.03 6.23
CA ARG A 276 -10.96 -11.97 7.71
C ARG A 276 -12.12 -12.69 8.37
N TYR A 277 -13.35 -12.39 7.96
CA TYR A 277 -14.55 -13.04 8.48
C TYR A 277 -14.47 -14.56 8.31
N LYS A 278 -14.07 -15.04 7.12
CA LYS A 278 -13.92 -16.48 6.88
C LYS A 278 -12.86 -17.10 7.79
N LEU A 279 -11.73 -16.42 8.00
CA LEU A 279 -10.64 -16.88 8.87
C LEU A 279 -11.05 -17.01 10.35
N ILE A 280 -11.93 -16.13 10.83
CA ILE A 280 -12.34 -16.06 12.24
C ILE A 280 -13.60 -16.91 12.52
N TYR A 281 -14.59 -16.88 11.63
CA TYR A 281 -15.93 -17.43 11.91
C TYR A 281 -16.33 -18.63 11.06
N LYS A 282 -15.87 -18.72 9.80
CA LYS A 282 -16.39 -19.74 8.85
C LYS A 282 -15.55 -21.01 8.78
N TYR A 283 -14.23 -20.90 8.80
CA TYR A 283 -13.37 -22.07 8.70
C TYR A 283 -13.32 -22.78 10.05
N LYS A 284 -13.80 -24.03 10.11
CA LYS A 284 -13.81 -24.90 11.31
C LYS A 284 -12.41 -25.29 11.85
N LYS A 285 -11.34 -24.58 11.51
CA LYS A 285 -9.96 -24.95 11.89
C LYS A 285 -9.14 -23.73 12.27
N GLN A 286 -8.71 -23.69 13.54
CA GLN A 286 -7.62 -22.84 14.04
C GLN A 286 -6.40 -22.88 13.11
N ASP A 287 -6.19 -24.00 12.41
CA ASP A 287 -5.13 -24.20 11.40
C ASP A 287 -5.11 -23.15 10.28
N SER A 288 -6.27 -22.64 9.85
CA SER A 288 -6.33 -21.65 8.77
C SER A 288 -5.81 -20.28 9.23
N LEU A 289 -6.18 -19.87 10.43
CA LEU A 289 -5.67 -18.64 11.04
C LEU A 289 -4.17 -18.79 11.37
N LEU A 290 -3.79 -19.94 11.95
CA LEU A 290 -2.39 -20.29 12.23
C LEU A 290 -1.53 -20.23 10.98
N SER A 291 -2.01 -20.76 9.85
CA SER A 291 -1.31 -20.68 8.56
C SER A 291 -1.08 -19.24 8.13
N ASN A 292 -2.06 -18.35 8.31
CA ASN A 292 -1.91 -16.94 7.97
C ASN A 292 -0.95 -16.20 8.91
N PHE A 293 -0.97 -16.49 10.21
CA PHE A 293 0.01 -15.91 11.14
C PHE A 293 1.44 -16.45 10.91
N LYS A 294 1.60 -17.71 10.51
CA LYS A 294 2.91 -18.24 10.06
C LYS A 294 3.41 -17.51 8.81
N LYS A 295 2.51 -17.23 7.85
CA LYS A 295 2.85 -16.42 6.67
C LYS A 295 3.22 -14.99 7.06
N LEU A 296 2.53 -14.41 8.04
CA LEU A 296 2.86 -13.08 8.57
C LEU A 296 4.25 -13.06 9.21
N ASP A 297 4.57 -14.00 10.11
CA ASP A 297 5.91 -14.12 10.72
C ASP A 297 7.00 -14.30 9.65
N THR A 298 6.75 -15.14 8.65
CA THR A 298 7.67 -15.31 7.50
C THR A 298 7.86 -13.99 6.73
N LEU A 299 6.79 -13.23 6.52
CA LEU A 299 6.84 -11.93 5.85
C LEU A 299 7.65 -10.93 6.67
N LEU A 300 7.41 -10.83 7.98
CA LEU A 300 8.14 -9.91 8.87
C LEU A 300 9.64 -10.22 8.86
N ARG A 301 10.01 -11.51 8.95
CA ARG A 301 11.42 -11.96 8.83
C ARG A 301 12.02 -11.65 7.47
N LYS A 302 11.29 -11.90 6.38
CA LYS A 302 11.70 -11.59 5.00
C LYS A 302 12.07 -10.10 4.83
N TYR A 303 11.32 -9.21 5.49
CA TYR A 303 11.56 -7.76 5.43
C TYR A 303 12.41 -7.23 6.58
N LYS A 304 12.99 -8.11 7.43
CA LYS A 304 13.76 -7.77 8.63
C LYS A 304 13.02 -6.80 9.58
N ILE A 305 11.74 -7.05 9.79
CA ILE A 305 10.95 -6.30 10.77
C ILE A 305 11.07 -6.99 12.13
N GLU A 306 11.38 -6.20 13.16
CA GLU A 306 11.41 -6.68 14.53
C GLU A 306 10.01 -7.13 14.96
N THR A 307 9.91 -8.36 15.45
CA THR A 307 8.64 -8.95 15.86
C THR A 307 8.83 -9.97 16.97
N HIS A 308 7.90 -9.95 17.92
CA HIS A 308 7.78 -10.92 19.00
C HIS A 308 6.51 -11.78 18.81
N ILE A 309 5.93 -11.78 17.61
CA ILE A 309 4.73 -12.56 17.32
C ILE A 309 5.06 -14.04 17.34
N ILE A 310 4.35 -14.79 18.19
CA ILE A 310 4.34 -16.25 18.17
C ILE A 310 3.02 -16.69 17.53
N PRO A 311 3.01 -17.21 16.28
CA PRO A 311 1.77 -17.48 15.55
C PRO A 311 0.77 -18.37 16.30
N LYS A 312 1.24 -19.34 17.08
CA LYS A 312 0.36 -20.23 17.86
C LYS A 312 -0.33 -19.50 19.00
N ASP A 313 0.39 -18.66 19.72
CA ASP A 313 -0.17 -17.93 20.86
C ASP A 313 -1.08 -16.82 20.38
N LEU A 314 -0.73 -16.16 19.27
CA LEU A 314 -1.61 -15.20 18.62
C LEU A 314 -2.95 -15.81 18.17
N VAL A 315 -2.97 -17.07 17.69
CA VAL A 315 -4.24 -17.76 17.43
C VAL A 315 -5.03 -17.97 18.72
N LYS A 316 -4.38 -18.43 19.79
CA LYS A 316 -5.06 -18.65 21.09
C LYS A 316 -5.68 -17.36 21.58
N ASP A 317 -4.93 -16.26 21.54
CA ASP A 317 -5.43 -14.94 21.92
C ASP A 317 -6.66 -14.61 21.07
N VAL A 318 -6.58 -14.65 19.75
CA VAL A 318 -7.72 -14.28 18.87
C VAL A 318 -8.98 -15.09 19.16
N TYR A 319 -8.88 -16.41 19.38
CA TYR A 319 -10.04 -17.22 19.73
C TYR A 319 -10.52 -16.96 21.16
N TYR A 320 -9.60 -16.79 22.10
CA TYR A 320 -9.92 -16.44 23.47
C TYR A 320 -10.71 -15.13 23.54
N TYR A 321 -10.24 -14.09 22.84
CA TYR A 321 -10.97 -12.84 22.67
C TYR A 321 -12.29 -13.06 21.96
N LYS A 322 -12.35 -13.85 20.88
CA LYS A 322 -13.63 -14.11 20.19
C LYS A 322 -14.70 -14.71 21.11
N ASP A 323 -14.29 -15.56 22.05
CA ASP A 323 -15.19 -16.37 22.87
C ASP A 323 -15.48 -15.77 24.27
N HIS A 324 -14.79 -14.70 24.71
CA HIS A 324 -14.93 -14.09 26.05
C HIS A 324 -15.12 -12.57 26.00
N ILE A 325 -16.16 -12.04 26.66
CA ILE A 325 -16.66 -10.65 26.51
C ILE A 325 -15.89 -9.58 27.33
N ASN A 326 -15.16 -9.97 28.38
CA ASN A 326 -14.61 -9.03 29.37
C ASN A 326 -13.37 -8.24 28.88
N GLU A 327 -13.01 -7.17 29.60
CA GLU A 327 -11.75 -6.43 29.37
C GLU A 327 -10.55 -7.34 29.63
N LEU A 328 -9.71 -7.50 28.63
CA LEU A 328 -8.58 -8.44 28.61
C LEU A 328 -7.31 -7.71 28.18
N SER A 329 -6.16 -8.25 28.59
CA SER A 329 -4.82 -7.61 28.62
C SER A 329 -4.15 -7.32 27.26
N GLY A 330 -4.91 -7.20 26.18
CA GLY A 330 -4.45 -7.08 24.79
C GLY A 330 -4.13 -8.42 24.10
N ILE A 331 -4.03 -8.38 22.77
CA ILE A 331 -3.54 -9.49 21.94
C ILE A 331 -2.01 -9.40 21.88
N ASN A 332 -1.29 -10.53 21.98
CA ASN A 332 0.19 -10.56 21.91
C ASN A 332 0.71 -10.43 20.46
N ASN A 333 0.57 -9.24 19.89
CA ASN A 333 0.92 -8.95 18.50
C ASN A 333 2.08 -7.95 18.33
N ASN A 334 2.99 -7.90 19.29
CA ASN A 334 4.07 -6.91 19.32
C ASN A 334 5.01 -7.01 18.10
N LEU A 335 4.99 -5.97 17.26
CA LEU A 335 5.88 -5.80 16.12
C LEU A 335 6.23 -4.32 15.91
N ASP A 336 7.35 -4.03 15.23
CA ASP A 336 7.67 -2.67 14.80
C ASP A 336 6.84 -2.27 13.56
N ARG A 337 5.61 -1.82 13.83
CA ARG A 337 4.66 -1.40 12.79
C ARG A 337 5.17 -0.19 12.02
N LYS A 338 5.95 0.68 12.67
CA LYS A 338 6.51 1.89 12.03
C LYS A 338 7.55 1.49 11.00
N ALA A 339 8.51 0.63 11.37
CA ALA A 339 9.50 0.11 10.44
C ALA A 339 8.84 -0.63 9.26
N LEU A 340 7.80 -1.44 9.52
CA LEU A 340 7.05 -2.10 8.44
C LEU A 340 6.41 -1.08 7.48
N GLY A 341 5.86 0.02 8.02
CA GLY A 341 5.18 1.05 7.23
C GLY A 341 6.15 1.85 6.36
N GLU A 342 7.28 2.23 6.93
CA GLU A 342 8.38 2.89 6.24
C GLU A 342 8.96 1.98 5.14
N LYS A 343 9.20 0.70 5.46
CA LYS A 343 9.68 -0.32 4.52
C LYS A 343 8.78 -0.45 3.30
N PHE A 344 7.48 -0.65 3.50
CA PHE A 344 6.53 -0.80 2.41
C PHE A 344 6.36 0.50 1.62
N THR A 345 6.44 1.66 2.26
CA THR A 345 6.39 2.95 1.57
C THR A 345 7.61 3.18 0.69
N THR A 346 8.81 2.84 1.16
CA THR A 346 10.01 2.88 0.31
C THR A 346 9.92 1.87 -0.82
N LEU A 347 9.49 0.63 -0.55
CA LEU A 347 9.30 -0.38 -1.60
C LEU A 347 8.33 0.10 -2.68
N GLU A 348 7.19 0.69 -2.32
CA GLU A 348 6.25 1.21 -3.32
C GLU A 348 6.86 2.28 -4.22
N ARG A 349 7.63 3.22 -3.65
CA ARG A 349 8.37 4.20 -4.44
C ARG A 349 9.36 3.53 -5.39
N LEU A 350 10.17 2.60 -4.87
CA LEU A 350 11.16 1.89 -5.69
C LEU A 350 10.52 1.03 -6.81
N PHE A 351 9.35 0.44 -6.56
CA PHE A 351 8.65 -0.40 -7.52
C PHE A 351 7.94 0.39 -8.62
N TYR A 352 7.17 1.41 -8.22
CA TYR A 352 6.20 2.05 -9.10
C TYR A 352 6.60 3.45 -9.53
N GLU A 353 7.39 4.16 -8.73
CA GLU A 353 7.83 5.53 -8.97
C GLU A 353 9.35 5.66 -8.80
N PRO A 354 10.17 4.79 -9.43
CA PRO A 354 11.61 4.82 -9.22
C PRO A 354 12.20 6.13 -9.74
N LYS A 355 12.77 6.92 -8.84
CA LYS A 355 13.55 8.10 -9.20
C LYS A 355 14.98 7.67 -9.54
N TYR A 356 15.40 7.96 -10.76
CA TYR A 356 16.77 7.70 -11.22
C TYR A 356 17.68 8.92 -11.11
N LEU A 357 17.09 10.10 -10.92
CA LEU A 357 17.77 11.36 -10.66
C LEU A 357 17.09 12.02 -9.46
N HIS A 358 17.88 12.46 -8.49
CA HIS A 358 17.35 13.22 -7.38
C HIS A 358 17.00 14.65 -7.86
N PRO A 359 15.85 15.24 -7.46
CA PRO A 359 15.45 16.57 -7.92
C PRO A 359 16.53 17.66 -7.74
N SER A 360 17.32 17.57 -6.67
CA SER A 360 18.41 18.53 -6.41
C SER A 360 19.58 18.46 -7.40
N ILE A 361 19.78 17.33 -8.09
CA ILE A 361 20.92 17.14 -9.00
C ILE A 361 20.56 17.24 -10.48
N ILE A 362 19.26 17.24 -10.82
CA ILE A 362 18.79 17.25 -12.23
C ILE A 362 19.41 18.43 -13.00
N ALA A 363 19.30 19.64 -12.46
CA ALA A 363 19.78 20.85 -13.12
C ALA A 363 21.30 20.83 -13.31
N ILE A 364 22.05 20.41 -12.29
CA ILE A 364 23.51 20.31 -12.33
C ILE A 364 23.93 19.27 -13.38
N PHE A 365 23.31 18.09 -13.36
CA PHE A 365 23.60 17.01 -14.30
C PHE A 365 23.40 17.46 -15.75
N PHE A 366 22.23 18.01 -16.08
CA PHE A 366 21.98 18.49 -17.45
C PHE A 366 22.85 19.69 -17.82
N GLY A 367 23.17 20.57 -16.86
CA GLY A 367 24.12 21.66 -17.06
C GLY A 367 25.51 21.16 -17.46
N VAL A 368 26.03 20.14 -16.78
CA VAL A 368 27.32 19.51 -17.11
C VAL A 368 27.28 18.84 -18.48
N VAL A 369 26.22 18.08 -18.80
CA VAL A 369 26.06 17.40 -20.09
C VAL A 369 26.04 18.42 -21.24
N VAL A 370 25.20 19.47 -21.12
CA VAL A 370 25.07 20.51 -22.14
C VAL A 370 26.37 21.32 -22.25
N GLY A 371 27.01 21.67 -21.13
CA GLY A 371 28.27 22.41 -21.11
C GLY A 371 29.39 21.64 -21.81
N ALA A 372 29.58 20.36 -21.48
CA ALA A 372 30.58 19.50 -22.11
C ALA A 372 30.28 19.30 -23.61
N TRP A 373 29.01 19.15 -23.98
CA TRP A 373 28.59 19.07 -25.37
C TRP A 373 28.93 20.35 -26.15
N MET A 374 28.54 21.52 -25.64
CA MET A 374 28.81 22.80 -26.31
C MET A 374 30.32 23.00 -26.49
N LEU A 375 31.11 22.75 -25.44
CA LEU A 375 32.57 22.90 -25.50
C LEU A 375 33.17 21.96 -26.57
N GLY A 376 32.80 20.67 -26.54
CA GLY A 376 33.28 19.69 -27.51
C GLY A 376 32.87 20.02 -28.95
N PHE A 377 31.64 20.49 -29.14
CA PHE A 377 31.12 20.85 -30.46
C PHE A 377 31.79 22.11 -31.01
N LEU A 378 31.97 23.15 -30.18
CA LEU A 378 32.67 24.38 -30.56
C LEU A 378 34.12 24.10 -30.94
N ILE A 379 34.85 23.32 -30.14
CA ILE A 379 36.22 22.91 -30.46
C ILE A 379 36.26 22.16 -31.79
N TYR A 380 35.33 21.23 -32.03
CA TYR A 380 35.25 20.50 -33.28
C TYR A 380 35.06 21.43 -34.48
N ILE A 381 34.11 22.38 -34.39
CA ILE A 381 33.86 23.36 -35.46
C ILE A 381 35.09 24.22 -35.72
N LEU A 382 35.67 24.82 -34.68
CA LEU A 382 36.82 25.74 -34.79
C LEU A 382 38.02 25.04 -35.41
N VAL A 383 38.35 23.83 -34.96
CA VAL A 383 39.49 23.08 -35.49
C VAL A 383 39.22 22.60 -36.92
N ASN A 384 37.99 22.18 -37.24
CA ASN A 384 37.62 21.78 -38.61
C ASN A 384 37.69 22.97 -39.57
N TYR A 385 37.27 24.17 -39.13
CA TYR A 385 37.38 25.40 -39.91
C TYR A 385 38.85 25.80 -40.12
N LYS A 386 39.65 25.88 -39.04
CA LYS A 386 41.07 26.25 -39.14
C LYS A 386 41.85 25.32 -40.06
N ARG A 387 41.68 24.00 -39.92
CA ARG A 387 42.40 23.01 -40.75
C ARG A 387 41.89 22.92 -42.19
N ARG A 388 40.80 23.62 -42.53
CA ARG A 388 40.34 23.81 -43.91
C ARG A 388 41.00 25.03 -44.55
N THR A 389 41.22 26.09 -43.77
CA THR A 389 41.81 27.35 -44.25
C THR A 389 43.34 27.35 -44.20
N THR A 390 43.95 26.30 -43.66
CA THR A 390 45.40 26.04 -43.65
C THR A 390 45.66 24.77 -44.42
#